data_AF-A0A813Q1R5-F1
#
_entry.id   AF-A0A813Q1R5-F1
#
_cell.length_a   1.000
_cell.length_b   1.000
_cell.length_c   1.000
_cell.angle_alpha   90.00
_cell.angle_beta   90.00
_cell.angle_gamma   90.00
#
_symmetry.space_group_name_H-M   'P 1'
#
loop_
_entity.id
_entity.type
_entity.pdbx_description
1 polymer ?
#
loop_
_entity_poly.entity_id
_entity_poly.type
_entity_poly.pdbx_seq_one_letter_code
_entity_poly.pdbx_strand_id
1 'polypeptide(L)'
;MNQSICHHSNRDSSTSSTQIVDYMSLDEHELFFELIRDIANELNVDVVCHKILTNVSILTNSDRGSLFLARGPKDSRYLISKLFDVTAGSTLEQSLHKEDQQIIIPFGKGIAGHVALTREYINIPDAYEVSLF
;
A
#
# COMPACT_ATOMS: atom_id res chain seq x y z
N MET A 1 51.60 27.75 -11.44
CA MET A 1 50.99 26.47 -11.86
C MET A 1 50.05 26.02 -10.76
N ASN A 2 48.76 25.89 -11.14
CA ASN A 2 47.63 25.20 -10.49
C ASN A 2 47.19 25.69 -9.09
N GLN A 3 46.23 26.62 -8.97
CA GLN A 3 44.75 26.48 -9.09
C GLN A 3 44.12 25.51 -8.09
N SER A 4 43.56 26.07 -7.02
CA SER A 4 42.56 25.45 -6.15
C SER A 4 41.24 25.31 -6.90
N ILE A 5 40.70 24.09 -6.98
CA ILE A 5 39.38 23.82 -7.55
C ILE A 5 38.44 23.41 -6.42
N CYS A 6 37.40 24.21 -6.22
CA CYS A 6 36.20 23.82 -5.48
C CYS A 6 35.43 22.77 -6.30
N HIS A 7 35.05 21.66 -5.67
CA HIS A 7 33.91 20.86 -6.12
C HIS A 7 32.85 20.81 -5.01
N HIS A 8 31.77 21.54 -5.24
CA HIS A 8 30.43 21.25 -4.73
C HIS A 8 30.04 19.82 -5.14
N SER A 9 29.34 19.09 -4.27
CA SER A 9 28.16 18.28 -4.64
C SER A 9 27.46 17.72 -3.39
N ASN A 10 26.28 18.27 -3.13
CA ASN A 10 25.09 17.70 -2.49
C ASN A 10 25.23 16.35 -1.77
N ARG A 11 25.04 16.38 -0.44
CA ARG A 11 24.30 15.31 0.26
C ARG A 11 22.92 15.84 0.63
N ASP A 12 22.07 15.95 -0.38
CA ASP A 12 20.64 15.84 -0.17
C ASP A 12 20.26 14.38 -0.39
N SER A 13 20.00 13.70 0.71
CA SER A 13 19.08 12.57 0.73
C SER A 13 18.23 12.83 1.96
N SER A 14 17.19 13.63 1.73
CA SER A 14 16.07 13.85 2.63
C SER A 14 15.54 12.51 3.11
N THR A 15 16.13 12.04 4.21
CA THR A 15 15.51 11.06 5.08
C THR A 15 14.40 11.85 5.77
N SER A 16 13.25 11.98 5.11
CA SER A 16 12.02 12.30 5.82
C SER A 16 11.77 11.13 6.74
N SER A 17 12.37 11.26 7.92
CA SER A 17 11.95 10.60 9.13
C SER A 17 10.49 11.01 9.25
N THR A 18 9.56 10.18 8.77
CA THR A 18 8.15 10.36 9.03
C THR A 18 8.07 10.44 10.54
N GLN A 19 7.90 11.67 11.02
CA GLN A 19 7.70 11.93 12.43
C GLN A 19 6.55 11.02 12.81
N ILE A 20 6.74 10.24 13.87
CA ILE A 20 5.65 9.57 14.56
C ILE A 20 4.81 10.72 15.10
N VAL A 21 3.96 11.29 14.24
CA VAL A 21 2.82 12.07 14.67
C VAL A 21 2.06 11.06 15.50
N ASP A 22 1.92 11.34 16.78
CA ASP A 22 1.14 10.48 17.66
C ASP A 22 -0.31 10.59 17.20
N TYR A 23 -0.67 9.77 16.21
CA TYR A 23 -2.02 9.68 15.64
C TYR A 23 -3.04 9.36 16.75
N MET A 24 -2.58 8.89 17.91
CA MET A 24 -3.42 8.62 19.08
C MET A 24 -3.76 9.88 19.89
N SER A 25 -3.13 11.02 19.60
CA SER A 25 -3.36 12.31 20.29
C SER A 25 -4.25 13.29 19.53
N LEU A 26 -4.54 13.02 18.25
CA LEU A 26 -5.36 13.86 17.39
C LEU A 26 -6.85 13.54 17.56
N ASP A 27 -7.70 14.54 17.39
CA ASP A 27 -9.13 14.27 17.21
C ASP A 27 -9.40 13.61 15.85
N GLU A 28 -10.56 12.97 15.70
CA GLU A 28 -10.89 12.17 14.51
C GLU A 28 -10.84 12.99 13.21
N HIS A 29 -11.26 14.26 13.27
CA HIS A 29 -11.24 15.14 12.09
C HIS A 29 -9.82 15.56 11.73
N GLU A 30 -9.00 15.90 12.73
CA GLU A 30 -7.61 16.28 12.54
C GLU A 30 -6.79 15.10 11.99
N LEU A 31 -6.99 13.90 12.53
CA LEU A 31 -6.43 12.66 11.99
C LEU A 31 -6.81 12.49 10.51
N PHE A 32 -8.10 12.56 10.19
CA PHE A 32 -8.57 12.36 8.82
C PHE A 32 -7.97 13.36 7.83
N PHE A 33 -7.85 14.64 8.22
CA PHE A 33 -7.22 15.67 7.40
C PHE A 33 -5.71 15.45 7.19
N GLU A 34 -4.99 15.04 8.24
CA GLU A 34 -3.56 14.70 8.11
C GLU A 34 -3.37 13.51 7.16
N LEU A 35 -4.18 12.45 7.28
CA LEU A 35 -4.12 11.29 6.39
C LEU A 35 -4.43 11.65 4.92
N ILE A 36 -5.40 12.55 4.68
CA ILE A 36 -5.67 13.05 3.32
C ILE A 36 -4.49 13.85 2.78
N ARG A 37 -3.91 14.76 3.58
CA ARG A 37 -2.81 15.63 3.15
C ARG A 37 -1.57 14.83 2.78
N ASP A 38 -1.30 13.76 3.54
CA ASP A 38 -0.16 12.88 3.28
C ASP A 38 -0.25 12.18 1.91
N ILE A 39 -1.46 11.86 1.46
CA ILE A 39 -1.69 11.23 0.15
C ILE A 39 -1.75 12.26 -0.99
N ALA A 40 -2.38 13.42 -0.76
CA ALA A 40 -2.75 14.37 -1.82
C ALA A 40 -1.57 14.95 -2.62
N ASN A 41 -0.38 15.03 -2.02
CA ASN A 41 0.81 15.61 -2.66
C ASN A 41 1.79 14.57 -3.22
N GLU A 42 1.46 13.29 -3.14
CA GLU A 42 2.33 12.21 -3.60
C GLU A 42 2.02 11.83 -5.06
N LEU A 43 3.04 11.85 -5.91
CA LEU A 43 2.91 11.54 -7.34
C LEU A 43 3.38 10.11 -7.66
N ASN A 44 4.17 9.49 -6.78
CA ASN A 44 4.60 8.13 -6.95
C ASN A 44 3.46 7.17 -6.56
N VAL A 45 2.89 6.48 -7.55
CA VAL A 45 1.76 5.56 -7.36
C VAL A 45 2.08 4.44 -6.35
N ASP A 46 3.34 4.00 -6.23
CA ASP A 46 3.72 2.97 -5.26
C ASP A 46 3.66 3.52 -3.84
N VAL A 47 4.17 4.74 -3.64
CA VAL A 47 4.11 5.45 -2.36
C VAL A 47 2.66 5.79 -2.00
N VAL A 48 1.86 6.30 -2.96
CA VAL A 48 0.42 6.55 -2.77
C VAL A 48 -0.30 5.28 -2.32
N CYS A 49 -0.09 4.16 -3.02
CA CYS A 49 -0.73 2.88 -2.67
C CYS A 49 -0.36 2.42 -1.26
N HIS A 50 0.90 2.57 -0.87
CA HIS A 50 1.36 2.19 0.47
C HIS A 50 0.73 3.09 1.54
N LYS A 51 0.78 4.42 1.35
CA LYS A 51 0.13 5.39 2.25
C LYS A 51 -1.37 5.12 2.42
N ILE A 52 -2.09 4.84 1.32
CA ILE A 52 -3.51 4.48 1.37
C ILE A 52 -3.72 3.24 2.25
N LEU A 53 -2.96 2.16 2.04
CA LEU A 53 -3.13 0.93 2.82
C LEU A 53 -2.73 1.11 4.29
N THR A 54 -1.66 1.85 4.58
CA THR A 54 -1.25 2.19 5.95
C THR A 54 -2.35 3.00 6.64
N ASN A 55 -2.90 4.02 5.98
CA ASN A 55 -3.96 4.86 6.52
C ASN A 55 -5.25 4.06 6.77
N VAL A 56 -5.64 3.20 5.82
CA VAL A 56 -6.79 2.28 6.00
C VAL A 56 -6.55 1.35 7.18
N SER A 57 -5.33 0.84 7.35
CA SER A 57 -5.00 -0.06 8.47
C SER A 57 -5.13 0.64 9.82
N ILE A 58 -4.66 1.89 9.92
CA ILE A 58 -4.81 2.73 11.11
C ILE A 58 -6.29 3.00 11.41
N LEU A 59 -7.05 3.46 10.41
CA LEU A 59 -8.46 3.84 10.57
C LEU A 59 -9.37 2.67 10.92
N THR A 60 -9.04 1.46 10.44
CA THR A 60 -9.85 0.25 10.67
C THR A 60 -9.31 -0.65 11.79
N ASN A 61 -8.16 -0.30 12.37
CA ASN A 61 -7.43 -1.13 13.33
C ASN A 61 -7.19 -2.56 12.83
N SER A 62 -6.84 -2.71 11.54
CA SER A 62 -6.55 -4.02 10.93
C SER A 62 -5.09 -4.41 11.17
N ASP A 63 -4.82 -5.71 11.37
CA ASP A 63 -3.43 -6.22 11.49
C ASP A 63 -2.64 -6.00 10.19
N ARG A 64 -3.20 -6.41 9.04
CA ARG A 64 -2.52 -6.41 7.74
C ARG A 64 -3.47 -6.09 6.59
N GLY A 65 -2.94 -5.44 5.56
CA GLY A 65 -3.60 -5.17 4.30
C GLY A 65 -2.76 -5.63 3.09
N SER A 66 -3.42 -5.91 1.97
CA SER A 66 -2.75 -6.25 0.71
C SER A 66 -3.51 -5.64 -0.47
N LEU A 67 -2.77 -5.22 -1.49
CA LEU A 67 -3.32 -4.56 -2.68
C LEU A 67 -3.02 -5.37 -3.93
N PHE A 68 -4.07 -5.70 -4.67
CA PHE A 68 -3.98 -6.43 -5.93
C PHE A 68 -4.45 -5.57 -7.09
N LEU A 69 -3.78 -5.67 -8.23
CA LEU A 69 -4.15 -4.99 -9.47
C LEU A 69 -4.68 -5.99 -10.50
N ALA A 70 -5.77 -5.64 -11.17
CA ALA A 70 -6.25 -6.41 -12.31
C ALA A 70 -5.36 -6.21 -13.54
N ARG A 71 -5.04 -7.30 -14.23
CA ARG A 71 -4.23 -7.38 -15.45
C ARG A 71 -4.87 -8.32 -16.45
N GLY A 72 -4.39 -8.28 -17.70
CA GLY A 72 -4.85 -9.13 -18.80
C GLY A 72 -6.05 -8.57 -19.57
N PRO A 73 -6.37 -9.17 -20.73
CA PRO A 73 -7.52 -8.78 -21.54
C PRO A 73 -8.83 -9.20 -20.87
N LYS A 74 -9.96 -8.65 -21.33
CA LYS A 74 -11.28 -8.79 -20.69
C LYS A 74 -11.68 -10.25 -20.40
N ASP A 75 -11.35 -11.18 -21.29
CA ASP A 75 -11.75 -12.58 -21.23
C ASP A 75 -10.75 -13.48 -20.45
N SER A 76 -9.59 -12.94 -20.05
CA SER A 76 -8.59 -13.67 -19.26
C SER A 76 -7.94 -12.77 -18.21
N ARG A 77 -8.77 -12.03 -17.47
CA ARG A 77 -8.29 -11.17 -16.38
C ARG A 77 -7.81 -11.98 -15.18
N TYR A 78 -6.73 -11.48 -14.58
CA TYR A 78 -6.17 -12.00 -13.34
C TYR A 78 -5.73 -10.83 -12.45
N LEU A 79 -5.58 -11.09 -11.16
CA LEU A 79 -5.03 -10.18 -10.18
C LEU A 79 -3.54 -10.44 -10.01
N ILE A 80 -2.78 -9.38 -9.78
CA ILE A 80 -1.38 -9.43 -9.41
C ILE A 80 -1.14 -8.62 -8.13
N SER A 81 -0.46 -9.18 -7.14
CA SER A 81 -0.15 -8.46 -5.90
C SER A 81 0.80 -7.30 -6.19
N LYS A 82 0.41 -6.08 -5.86
CA LYS A 82 1.31 -4.92 -5.89
C LYS A 82 1.95 -4.69 -4.53
N LEU A 83 1.12 -4.69 -3.48
CA LEU A 83 1.56 -4.63 -2.08
C LEU A 83 1.02 -5.85 -1.34
N PHE A 84 1.81 -6.41 -0.45
CA PHE A 84 1.41 -7.52 0.40
C PHE A 84 1.92 -7.31 1.82
N ASP A 85 1.18 -7.81 2.81
CA ASP A 85 1.54 -7.72 4.23
C ASP A 85 1.85 -6.29 4.73
N VAL A 86 1.15 -5.29 4.21
CA VAL A 86 1.26 -3.90 4.71
C VAL A 86 0.68 -3.86 6.12
N THR A 87 1.42 -3.28 7.05
CA THR A 87 0.99 -3.02 8.43
C THR A 87 1.05 -1.51 8.70
N ALA A 88 0.55 -1.06 9.86
CA ALA A 88 0.70 0.34 10.27
C ALA A 88 2.17 0.81 10.39
N GLY A 89 3.12 -0.11 10.56
CA GLY A 89 4.55 0.19 10.74
C GLY A 89 5.48 -0.34 9.65
N SER A 90 4.96 -0.96 8.57
CA SER A 90 5.79 -1.48 7.49
C SER A 90 6.34 -0.35 6.62
N THR A 91 7.50 -0.57 6.00
CA THR A 91 8.01 0.31 4.94
C THR A 91 7.48 -0.10 3.56
N LEU A 92 7.57 0.82 2.60
CA LEU A 92 7.23 0.53 1.21
C LEU A 92 8.06 -0.63 0.67
N GLU A 93 9.36 -0.65 0.92
CA GLU A 93 10.29 -1.66 0.41
C GLU A 93 9.99 -3.06 0.95
N GLN A 94 9.51 -3.15 2.19
CA GLN A 94 9.11 -4.42 2.81
C GLN A 94 7.82 -4.98 2.19
N SER A 95 6.94 -4.10 1.73
CA SER A 95 5.58 -4.47 1.31
C SER A 95 5.42 -4.56 -0.21
N LEU A 96 6.32 -3.92 -0.98
CA LEU A 96 6.25 -3.83 -2.43
C LEU A 96 6.71 -5.13 -3.11
N HIS A 97 5.78 -5.79 -3.79
CA HIS A 97 6.08 -7.02 -4.54
C HIS A 97 6.65 -6.70 -5.92
N LYS A 98 7.89 -7.15 -6.15
CA LYS A 98 8.54 -7.17 -7.46
C LYS A 98 8.04 -8.35 -8.30
N GLU A 99 8.36 -8.36 -9.59
CA GLU A 99 7.85 -9.35 -10.56
C GLU A 99 8.03 -10.81 -10.11
N ASP A 100 9.13 -11.13 -9.44
CA ASP A 100 9.47 -12.46 -8.93
C ASP A 100 8.74 -12.85 -7.64
N GLN A 101 8.14 -11.89 -6.95
CA GLN A 101 7.42 -12.07 -5.68
C GLN A 101 5.89 -12.00 -5.86
N GLN A 102 5.43 -11.69 -7.07
CA GLN A 102 4.04 -11.42 -7.34
C GLN A 102 3.16 -12.66 -7.20
N ILE A 103 2.14 -12.53 -6.35
CA ILE A 103 1.06 -13.50 -6.23
C ILE A 103 0.08 -13.23 -7.37
N ILE A 104 -0.22 -14.26 -8.15
CA ILE A 104 -1.13 -14.20 -9.30
C ILE A 104 -2.41 -14.98 -8.97
N ILE A 105 -3.57 -14.33 -9.07
CA ILE A 105 -4.86 -14.91 -8.73
C ILE A 105 -5.81 -14.77 -9.92
N PRO A 106 -6.30 -15.86 -10.54
CA PRO A 106 -7.32 -15.77 -11.58
C PRO A 106 -8.64 -15.18 -11.04
N PHE A 107 -9.39 -14.48 -11.89
CA PHE A 107 -10.74 -14.05 -11.51
C PHE A 107 -11.62 -15.27 -11.20
N GLY A 108 -12.44 -15.16 -10.16
CA GLY A 108 -13.28 -16.24 -9.64
C GLY A 108 -12.57 -17.28 -8.77
N LYS A 109 -11.28 -17.10 -8.44
CA LYS A 109 -10.51 -18.03 -7.59
C LYS A 109 -10.11 -17.38 -6.26
N GLY A 110 -10.38 -18.08 -5.16
CA GLY A 110 -10.18 -17.54 -3.81
C GLY A 110 -11.05 -16.31 -3.53
N ILE A 111 -10.87 -15.70 -2.35
CA ILE A 111 -11.64 -14.53 -1.93
C ILE A 111 -11.40 -13.34 -2.87
N ALA A 112 -10.12 -12.99 -3.11
CA ALA A 112 -9.77 -11.84 -3.94
C ALA A 112 -10.26 -12.02 -5.39
N GLY A 113 -10.11 -13.22 -5.97
CA GLY A 113 -10.60 -13.50 -7.32
C GLY A 113 -12.13 -13.50 -7.38
N HIS A 114 -12.82 -13.98 -6.34
CA HIS A 114 -14.28 -13.90 -6.25
C HIS A 114 -14.77 -12.45 -6.28
N VAL A 115 -14.23 -11.58 -5.40
CA VAL A 115 -14.56 -10.14 -5.37
C VAL A 115 -14.25 -9.48 -6.72
N ALA A 116 -13.12 -9.81 -7.35
CA ALA A 116 -12.77 -9.27 -8.66
C ALA A 116 -13.75 -9.69 -9.77
N LEU A 117 -14.33 -10.89 -9.67
CA LEU A 117 -15.34 -11.39 -10.61
C LEU A 117 -16.71 -10.76 -10.38
N THR A 118 -17.20 -10.76 -9.14
CA THR A 118 -18.55 -10.30 -8.78
C THR A 118 -18.66 -8.78 -8.70
N ARG A 119 -17.57 -8.09 -8.36
CA ARG A 119 -17.52 -6.65 -8.03
C ARG A 119 -18.33 -6.29 -6.78
N GLU A 120 -18.59 -7.27 -5.93
CA GLU A 120 -19.28 -7.07 -4.66
C GLU A 120 -18.27 -7.16 -3.52
N TYR A 121 -18.39 -6.27 -2.54
CA TYR A 121 -17.58 -6.37 -1.33
C TYR A 121 -18.04 -7.56 -0.49
N ILE A 122 -17.14 -8.11 0.31
CA ILE A 122 -17.44 -9.18 1.25
C ILE A 122 -16.83 -8.85 2.61
N ASN A 123 -17.62 -9.04 3.67
CA ASN A 123 -17.13 -9.03 5.04
C ASN A 123 -17.22 -10.47 5.56
N ILE A 124 -16.08 -11.04 5.95
CA ILE A 124 -15.97 -12.44 6.39
C ILE A 124 -15.62 -12.42 7.87
N PRO A 125 -16.59 -12.70 8.78
CA PRO A 125 -16.32 -12.74 10.21
C PRO A 125 -15.39 -13.89 10.62
N ASP A 126 -15.48 -15.02 9.92
CA ASP A 126 -14.61 -16.18 10.10
C ASP A 126 -14.20 -16.75 8.74
N ALA A 127 -12.90 -16.72 8.45
CA ALA A 127 -12.35 -17.19 7.19
C ALA A 127 -12.40 -18.72 7.05
N TYR A 128 -12.40 -19.47 8.17
CA TYR A 128 -12.37 -20.94 8.13
C TYR A 128 -13.72 -21.56 7.76
N GLU A 129 -14.80 -20.78 7.84
CA GLU A 129 -16.17 -21.21 7.52
C GLU A 129 -16.55 -20.94 6.04
N VAL A 130 -15.67 -20.30 5.26
CA VAL A 130 -15.97 -19.92 3.87
C VAL A 130 -15.54 -21.01 2.89
N SER A 131 -16.46 -21.49 2.06
CA SER A 131 -16.17 -22.52 1.03
C SER A 131 -15.47 -21.98 -0.23
N LEU A 132 -14.93 -20.76 -0.21
CA LEU A 132 -14.18 -20.15 -1.32
C LEU A 132 -12.69 -20.51 -1.28
N PHE A 133 -12.28 -21.31 -0.29
CA PHE A 133 -10.96 -21.90 -0.14
C PHE A 133 -10.86 -23.26 -0.84
#